data_AF-A0A946F9U3-F1
#
_entry.id   AF-A0A946F9U3-F1
#
_cell.length_a   1.000
_cell.length_b   1.000
_cell.length_c   1.000
_cell.angle_alpha   90.00
_cell.angle_beta   90.00
_cell.angle_gamma   90.00
#
_symmetry.space_group_name_H-M   'P 1'
#
loop_
_entity.id
_entity.type
_entity.pdbx_description
1 polymer ?
#
loop_
_entity_poly.entity_id
_entity_poly.type
_entity_poly.pdbx_seq_one_letter_code
_entity_poly.pdbx_strand_id
1 'polypeptide(L)'
;MASETIISDAVARETREIVTCEPAGSVQAKGFDHDVAAWRVTGRAQSNLSTQAPIVGRREERDLFAGCVATLETQCNGAAICLRGEPGIGKTRLLDAFEETAHSAGITCQSALVLDFGGSQDQGAVTALTTSMVTALTTSGDDAVSQLVARGTIGTDQVAHLTILLGQTPSETQRSQLATLSSDEHQNAAVAAFRCLVEAFCETTPLL
;
A
#
# COMPACT_ATOMS: atom_id res chain seq x y z
N MET A 1 -10.72 9.77 -12.62
CA MET A 1 -11.16 10.42 -11.37
C MET A 1 -11.10 9.33 -10.33
N ALA A 2 -10.11 9.35 -9.43
CA ALA A 2 -9.96 8.32 -8.42
C ALA A 2 -11.17 8.38 -7.47
N SER A 3 -11.84 7.24 -7.26
CA SER A 3 -12.93 7.17 -6.28
C SER A 3 -12.35 7.12 -4.87
N GLU A 4 -12.96 7.88 -3.97
CA GLU A 4 -12.46 8.12 -2.63
C GLU A 4 -13.42 7.52 -1.59
N THR A 5 -12.88 6.92 -0.53
CA THR A 5 -13.72 6.47 0.61
C THR A 5 -13.91 7.64 1.56
N ILE A 6 -15.14 8.14 1.61
CA ILE A 6 -15.53 9.25 2.49
C ILE A 6 -16.32 8.72 3.69
N ILE A 7 -15.90 9.12 4.89
CA ILE A 7 -16.55 8.80 6.15
C ILE A 7 -16.99 10.08 6.87
N SER A 8 -18.00 9.99 7.74
CA SER A 8 -18.47 11.13 8.54
C SER A 8 -17.49 11.45 9.67
N ASP A 9 -17.60 12.65 10.26
CA ASP A 9 -16.80 13.04 11.43
C ASP A 9 -16.93 12.08 12.62
N ALA A 10 -18.13 11.55 12.86
CA ALA A 10 -18.35 10.58 13.93
C ALA A 10 -17.54 9.30 13.71
N VAL A 11 -17.62 8.72 12.49
CA VAL A 11 -16.85 7.53 12.13
C VAL A 11 -15.36 7.83 12.15
N ALA A 12 -14.94 8.95 11.56
CA ALA A 12 -13.53 9.36 11.55
C ALA A 12 -12.97 9.48 12.96
N ARG A 13 -13.74 10.00 13.93
CA ARG A 13 -13.33 10.09 15.33
C ARG A 13 -13.21 8.73 16.01
N GLU A 14 -14.13 7.81 15.74
CA GLU A 14 -14.12 6.47 16.33
C GLU A 14 -13.04 5.56 15.72
N THR A 15 -12.62 5.81 14.49
CA THR A 15 -11.66 4.96 13.78
C THR A 15 -10.25 5.55 13.64
N ARG A 16 -9.95 6.69 14.31
CA ARG A 16 -8.63 7.37 14.24
C ARG A 16 -7.45 6.46 14.57
N GLU A 17 -7.68 5.44 15.39
CA GLU A 17 -6.66 4.48 15.79
C GLU A 17 -6.46 3.35 14.76
N ILE A 18 -7.35 3.20 13.78
CA ILE A 18 -7.33 2.09 12.82
C ILE A 18 -7.02 2.62 11.41
N VAL A 19 -7.48 3.82 11.06
CA VAL A 19 -7.31 4.42 9.74
C VAL A 19 -6.78 5.84 9.81
N THR A 20 -5.95 6.20 8.83
CA THR A 20 -5.57 7.60 8.60
C THR A 20 -6.61 8.27 7.72
N CYS A 21 -6.95 9.51 8.03
CA CYS A 21 -7.93 10.28 7.27
C CYS A 21 -7.48 11.72 7.08
N GLU A 22 -7.90 12.33 5.99
CA GLU A 22 -7.74 13.76 5.71
C GLU A 22 -9.10 14.47 5.54
N PRO A 23 -9.22 15.77 5.85
CA PRO A 23 -10.46 16.50 5.65
C PRO A 23 -10.85 16.53 4.16
N ALA A 24 -12.11 16.21 3.86
CA ALA A 24 -12.67 16.21 2.51
C ALA A 24 -13.80 17.25 2.33
N GLY A 25 -13.94 18.19 3.27
CA GLY A 25 -14.97 19.23 3.25
C GLY A 25 -16.29 18.76 3.86
N SER A 26 -17.40 19.31 3.39
CA SER A 26 -18.76 18.94 3.83
C SER A 26 -19.55 18.37 2.66
N VAL A 27 -20.35 17.33 2.91
CA VAL A 27 -21.17 16.66 1.89
C VAL A 27 -22.64 16.58 2.33
N GLN A 28 -23.54 16.79 1.37
CA GLN A 28 -24.96 16.50 1.52
C GLN A 28 -25.17 14.99 1.39
N ALA A 29 -25.27 14.32 2.54
CA ALA A 29 -25.45 12.87 2.61
C ALA A 29 -26.94 12.51 2.63
N LYS A 30 -27.34 11.54 1.79
CA LYS A 30 -28.71 11.03 1.77
C LYS A 30 -29.11 10.51 3.16
N GLY A 31 -30.20 11.05 3.71
CA GLY A 31 -30.69 10.70 5.05
C GLY A 31 -30.26 11.65 6.17
N PHE A 32 -29.53 12.72 5.84
CA PHE A 32 -29.23 13.82 6.75
C PHE A 32 -29.85 15.11 6.23
N ASP A 33 -30.52 15.85 7.11
CA ASP A 33 -31.16 17.14 6.76
C ASP A 33 -30.18 18.33 6.79
N HIS A 34 -28.88 18.05 6.94
CA HIS A 34 -27.81 19.04 7.06
C HIS A 34 -26.51 18.52 6.42
N ASP A 35 -25.61 19.45 6.10
CA ASP A 35 -24.26 19.13 5.61
C ASP A 35 -23.47 18.36 6.67
N VAL A 36 -22.90 17.22 6.27
CA VAL A 36 -22.09 16.38 7.15
C VAL A 36 -20.61 16.61 6.82
N ALA A 37 -19.81 16.89 7.84
CA ALA A 37 -18.35 16.96 7.69
C ALA A 37 -17.81 15.59 7.23
N ALA A 38 -17.05 15.63 6.14
CA ALA A 38 -16.57 14.48 5.41
C ALA A 38 -15.05 14.36 5.55
N TRP A 39 -14.60 13.12 5.72
CA TRP A 39 -13.19 12.77 5.87
C TRP A 39 -12.86 11.68 4.86
N ARG A 40 -11.77 11.85 4.12
CA ARG A 40 -11.26 10.84 3.18
C ARG A 40 -10.33 9.89 3.89
N VAL A 41 -10.58 8.59 3.78
CA VAL A 41 -9.68 7.55 4.30
C VAL A 41 -8.47 7.44 3.36
N THR A 42 -7.27 7.64 3.91
CA THR A 42 -6.01 7.64 3.14
C THR A 42 -5.15 6.41 3.38
N GLY A 43 -5.44 5.61 4.41
CA GLY A 43 -4.63 4.45 4.74
C GLY A 43 -4.98 3.84 6.09
N ARG A 44 -4.14 2.89 6.53
CA ARG A 44 -4.21 2.28 7.85
C ARG A 44 -3.35 3.09 8.82
N ALA A 45 -3.87 3.40 10.00
CA ALA A 45 -3.07 4.02 11.04
C ALA A 45 -2.05 3.01 11.58
N GLN A 46 -0.80 3.42 11.72
CA GLN A 46 0.18 2.71 12.53
C GLN A 46 -0.23 2.89 14.00
N SER A 47 -1.07 2.00 14.51
CA SER A 47 -1.57 2.13 15.88
C SER A 47 -0.56 1.60 16.89
N ASN A 48 -0.21 2.46 17.85
CA ASN A 48 0.59 2.10 19.03
C ASN A 48 -0.23 1.30 20.07
N LEU A 49 -1.55 1.20 19.91
CA LEU A 49 -2.45 0.54 20.87
C LEU A 49 -2.65 -0.94 20.54
N SER A 50 -2.62 -1.32 19.26
CA SER A 50 -2.64 -2.74 18.89
C SER A 50 -1.38 -3.46 19.37
N THR A 51 -0.26 -2.76 19.47
CA THR A 51 1.00 -3.26 20.03
C THR A 51 0.88 -3.69 21.51
N GLN A 52 -0.09 -3.16 22.26
CA GLN A 52 -0.22 -3.44 23.70
C GLN A 52 -1.07 -4.66 24.04
N ALA A 53 -1.96 -5.12 23.15
CA ALA A 53 -2.77 -6.31 23.43
C ALA A 53 -1.90 -7.58 23.32
N PRO A 54 -1.89 -8.49 24.32
CA PRO A 54 -1.10 -9.70 24.26
C PRO A 54 -1.65 -10.67 23.19
N ILE A 55 -0.76 -11.25 22.38
CA ILE A 55 -1.13 -12.31 21.44
C ILE A 55 -1.14 -13.64 22.19
N VAL A 56 -2.34 -14.15 22.46
CA VAL A 56 -2.56 -15.44 23.11
C VAL A 56 -2.75 -16.53 22.04
N GLY A 57 -2.06 -17.66 22.20
CA GLY A 57 -2.34 -18.88 21.43
C GLY A 57 -1.96 -18.85 19.93
N ARG A 58 -0.83 -18.24 19.57
CA ARG A 58 -0.35 -18.11 18.17
C ARG A 58 1.15 -18.40 18.01
N ARG A 59 1.63 -19.46 18.68
CA ARG A 59 3.07 -19.76 18.69
C ARG A 59 3.55 -20.16 17.30
N GLU A 60 2.80 -21.04 16.63
CA GLU A 60 3.17 -21.56 15.31
C GLU A 60 3.26 -20.46 14.25
N GLU A 61 2.29 -19.53 14.22
CA GLU A 61 2.32 -18.42 13.26
C GLU A 61 3.45 -17.44 13.55
N ARG A 62 3.76 -17.19 14.84
CA ARG A 62 4.89 -16.34 15.23
C ARG A 62 6.23 -16.97 14.90
N ASP A 63 6.37 -18.28 15.10
CA ASP A 63 7.58 -19.01 14.77
C ASP A 63 7.81 -19.03 13.24
N LEU A 64 6.74 -19.15 12.44
CA LEU A 64 6.79 -18.99 10.98
C LEU A 64 7.32 -17.60 10.57
N PHE A 65 6.75 -16.54 11.15
CA PHE A 65 7.15 -15.16 10.85
C PHE A 65 8.60 -14.87 11.23
N ALA A 66 9.02 -15.32 12.42
CA ALA A 66 10.40 -15.19 12.86
C ALA A 66 11.36 -15.92 11.92
N GLY A 67 10.99 -17.12 11.46
CA GLY A 67 11.75 -17.87 10.45
C GLY A 67 11.88 -17.12 9.12
N CYS A 68 10.81 -16.45 8.66
CA CYS A 68 10.84 -15.63 7.45
C CYS A 68 11.77 -14.41 7.60
N VAL A 69 11.70 -13.69 8.71
CA VAL A 69 12.60 -12.55 9.00
C VAL A 69 14.06 -13.02 9.03
N ALA A 70 14.36 -14.10 9.74
CA ALA A 70 15.72 -14.64 9.79
C ALA A 70 16.24 -15.09 8.41
N THR A 71 15.37 -15.64 7.56
CA THR A 71 15.74 -16.05 6.20
C THR A 71 15.99 -14.84 5.30
N LEU A 72 15.17 -13.78 5.43
CA LEU A 72 15.38 -12.52 4.72
C LEU A 72 16.73 -11.89 5.10
N GLU A 73 17.07 -11.84 6.39
CA GLU A 73 18.34 -11.29 6.88
C GLU A 73 19.56 -12.08 6.41
N THR A 74 19.48 -13.42 6.43
CA THR A 74 20.66 -14.27 6.23
C THR A 74 20.87 -14.70 4.79
N GLN A 75 19.80 -14.80 3.99
CA GLN A 75 19.84 -15.38 2.64
C GLN A 75 19.32 -14.44 1.56
N CYS A 76 18.79 -13.26 1.92
CA CYS A 76 18.14 -12.32 1.00
C CYS A 76 17.05 -12.98 0.14
N ASN A 77 16.38 -14.00 0.68
CA ASN A 77 15.36 -14.75 -0.04
C ASN A 77 13.96 -14.30 0.41
N GLY A 78 13.14 -13.85 -0.54
CA GLY A 78 11.78 -13.41 -0.28
C GLY A 78 10.83 -14.56 0.04
N ALA A 79 9.72 -14.25 0.71
CA ALA A 79 8.64 -15.19 0.98
C ALA A 79 7.27 -14.52 0.79
N ALA A 80 6.28 -15.30 0.34
CA ALA A 80 4.89 -14.85 0.27
C ALA A 80 4.06 -15.62 1.29
N ILE A 81 3.36 -14.89 2.17
CA ILE A 81 2.54 -15.48 3.23
C ILE A 81 1.09 -14.99 3.07
N CYS A 82 0.14 -15.92 3.10
CA CYS A 82 -1.29 -15.61 3.07
C CYS A 82 -1.93 -15.90 4.43
N LEU A 83 -2.33 -14.85 5.15
CA LEU A 83 -3.02 -14.96 6.43
C LEU A 83 -4.54 -14.97 6.22
N ARG A 84 -5.21 -16.06 6.61
CA ARG A 84 -6.68 -16.22 6.54
C ARG A 84 -7.24 -16.64 7.89
N GLY A 85 -8.49 -16.29 8.15
CA GLY A 85 -9.16 -16.64 9.40
C GLY A 85 -10.45 -15.84 9.62
N GLU A 86 -11.18 -16.18 10.67
CA GLU A 86 -12.48 -15.56 10.99
C GLU A 86 -12.34 -14.06 11.33
N PRO A 87 -13.36 -13.22 11.04
CA PRO A 87 -13.41 -11.85 11.53
C PRO A 87 -13.21 -11.80 13.04
N GLY A 88 -12.42 -10.84 13.54
CA GLY A 88 -12.17 -10.69 14.97
C GLY A 88 -11.17 -11.66 15.61
N ILE A 89 -10.67 -12.68 14.90
CA ILE A 89 -9.72 -13.68 15.47
C ILE A 89 -8.30 -13.14 15.74
N GLY A 90 -8.07 -11.84 15.54
CA GLY A 90 -6.78 -11.18 15.79
C GLY A 90 -5.80 -11.17 14.61
N LYS A 91 -6.26 -11.31 13.35
CA LYS A 91 -5.38 -11.28 12.16
C LYS A 91 -4.56 -10.00 12.04
N THR A 92 -5.21 -8.84 12.19
CA THR A 92 -4.54 -7.54 12.14
C THR A 92 -3.50 -7.42 13.24
N ARG A 93 -3.84 -7.84 14.46
CA ARG A 93 -2.89 -7.87 15.58
C ARG A 93 -1.67 -8.76 15.31
N LEU A 94 -1.89 -9.89 14.64
CA LEU A 94 -0.83 -10.81 14.26
C LEU A 94 0.09 -10.23 13.17
N LEU A 95 -0.46 -9.49 12.20
CA LEU A 95 0.33 -8.71 11.23
C LEU A 95 1.13 -7.59 11.93
N ASP A 96 0.52 -6.88 12.88
CA ASP A 96 1.21 -5.82 13.61
C ASP A 96 2.42 -6.37 14.42
N ALA A 97 2.30 -7.57 15.00
CA ALA A 97 3.44 -8.24 15.64
C ALA A 97 4.51 -8.70 14.64
N PHE A 98 4.12 -9.01 13.41
CA PHE A 98 5.07 -9.34 12.36
C PHE A 98 5.87 -8.10 11.95
N GLU A 99 5.18 -6.98 11.70
CA GLU A 99 5.79 -5.68 11.43
C GLU A 99 6.71 -5.25 12.58
N GLU A 100 6.30 -5.43 13.84
CA GLU A 100 7.14 -5.16 15.01
C GLU A 100 8.41 -6.01 15.02
N THR A 101 8.29 -7.31 14.70
CA THR A 101 9.45 -8.22 14.60
C THR A 101 10.38 -7.79 13.47
N ALA A 102 9.84 -7.45 12.30
CA ALA A 102 10.61 -6.98 11.16
C ALA A 102 11.32 -5.65 11.45
N HIS A 103 10.63 -4.67 12.03
CA HIS A 103 11.24 -3.41 12.46
C HIS A 103 12.36 -3.62 13.48
N SER A 104 12.19 -4.55 14.43
CA SER A 104 13.25 -4.88 15.41
C SER A 104 14.51 -5.50 14.76
N ALA A 105 14.34 -6.11 13.59
CA ALA A 105 15.39 -6.65 12.74
C ALA A 105 15.96 -5.60 11.73
N GLY A 106 15.48 -4.35 11.77
CA GLY A 106 15.92 -3.31 10.83
C GLY A 106 15.37 -3.48 9.40
N ILE A 107 14.31 -4.27 9.23
CA ILE A 107 13.60 -4.45 7.97
C ILE A 107 12.54 -3.35 7.83
N THR A 108 12.47 -2.70 6.67
CA THR A 108 11.46 -1.69 6.37
C THR A 108 10.15 -2.38 5.98
N CYS A 109 9.03 -2.01 6.57
CA CYS A 109 7.73 -2.55 6.20
C CYS A 109 6.96 -1.57 5.29
N GLN A 110 6.40 -2.07 4.19
CA GLN A 110 5.43 -1.35 3.36
C GLN A 110 4.08 -2.04 3.44
N SER A 111 3.02 -1.27 3.71
CA SER A 111 1.68 -1.82 3.85
C SER A 111 0.68 -0.99 3.06
N ALA A 112 -0.34 -1.66 2.54
CA ALA A 112 -1.45 -1.03 1.85
C ALA A 112 -2.77 -1.65 2.31
N LEU A 113 -3.79 -0.81 2.50
CA LEU A 113 -5.14 -1.24 2.85
C LEU A 113 -5.98 -1.31 1.57
N VAL A 114 -6.54 -2.50 1.31
CA VAL A 114 -7.49 -2.72 0.21
C VAL A 114 -8.81 -3.16 0.82
N LEU A 115 -9.88 -2.44 0.50
CA LEU A 115 -11.22 -2.73 0.96
C LEU A 115 -12.07 -3.20 -0.22
N ASP A 116 -12.94 -4.19 0.01
CA ASP A 116 -13.91 -4.70 -0.96
C ASP A 116 -15.18 -3.83 -1.05
N PHE A 117 -15.23 -2.75 -0.27
CA PHE A 117 -16.29 -1.76 -0.23
C PHE A 117 -15.74 -0.33 -0.31
N GLY A 118 -16.52 0.56 -0.92
CA GLY A 118 -16.09 1.91 -1.31
C GLY A 118 -16.13 2.10 -2.82
N GLY A 119 -16.13 3.35 -3.29
CA GLY A 119 -16.33 3.67 -4.71
C GLY A 119 -15.20 3.25 -5.66
N SER A 120 -14.09 2.73 -5.13
CA SER A 120 -12.91 2.32 -5.90
C SER A 120 -12.85 0.81 -6.04
N GLN A 121 -13.71 0.24 -6.88
CA GLN A 121 -13.51 -1.13 -7.39
C GLN A 121 -12.20 -1.27 -8.19
N ASP A 122 -11.56 -0.16 -8.58
CA ASP A 122 -10.39 -0.13 -9.48
C ASP A 122 -9.02 0.07 -8.80
N GLN A 123 -8.96 0.36 -7.48
CA GLN A 123 -7.67 0.42 -6.77
C GLN A 123 -7.34 -0.95 -6.19
N GLY A 124 -6.82 -1.83 -7.04
CA GLY A 124 -6.33 -3.14 -6.63
C GLY A 124 -5.11 -3.06 -5.70
N ALA A 125 -4.75 -4.19 -5.08
CA ALA A 125 -3.61 -4.28 -4.15
C ALA A 125 -2.29 -3.76 -4.74
N VAL A 126 -2.05 -4.01 -6.03
CA VAL A 126 -0.84 -3.54 -6.71
C VAL A 126 -0.80 -2.02 -6.78
N THR A 127 -1.92 -1.35 -7.09
CA THR A 127 -1.99 0.12 -7.13
C THR A 127 -1.77 0.73 -5.76
N ALA A 128 -2.40 0.17 -4.73
CA ALA A 128 -2.25 0.66 -3.37
C ALA A 128 -0.80 0.51 -2.87
N LEU A 129 -0.16 -0.64 -3.12
CA LEU A 129 1.25 -0.86 -2.79
C LEU A 129 2.19 0.03 -3.61
N THR A 130 1.97 0.14 -4.92
CA THR A 130 2.77 1.02 -5.80
C THR A 130 2.70 2.46 -5.30
N THR A 131 1.50 2.93 -4.93
CA THR A 131 1.29 4.27 -4.40
C THR A 131 2.04 4.48 -3.08
N SER A 132 1.99 3.51 -2.15
CA SER A 132 2.75 3.56 -0.90
C SER A 132 4.25 3.67 -1.16
N MET A 133 4.78 2.80 -2.04
CA MET A 133 6.20 2.74 -2.37
C MET A 133 6.69 4.02 -3.05
N VAL A 134 5.96 4.53 -4.04
CA VAL A 134 6.27 5.79 -4.71
C VAL A 134 6.22 6.95 -3.72
N THR A 135 5.22 6.99 -2.83
CA THR A 135 5.10 8.03 -1.80
C THR A 135 6.28 8.02 -0.83
N ALA A 136 6.75 6.84 -0.42
CA ALA A 136 7.90 6.70 0.46
C ALA A 136 9.24 7.01 -0.25
N LEU A 137 9.33 6.79 -1.56
CA LEU A 137 10.53 7.11 -2.35
C LEU A 137 10.60 8.56 -2.81
N THR A 138 9.49 9.30 -2.88
CA THR A 138 9.44 10.64 -3.48
C THR A 138 9.12 11.74 -2.48
N THR A 139 9.48 12.98 -2.80
CA THR A 139 9.11 14.14 -1.99
C THR A 139 7.82 14.77 -2.50
N SER A 140 6.96 15.23 -1.60
CA SER A 140 5.69 15.88 -1.95
C SER A 140 5.89 17.14 -2.80
N GLY A 141 5.03 17.35 -3.80
CA GLY A 141 4.92 18.60 -4.56
C GLY A 141 5.39 18.55 -6.02
N ASP A 142 6.25 17.59 -6.38
CA ASP A 142 6.72 17.38 -7.76
C ASP A 142 6.12 16.09 -8.36
N ASP A 143 6.17 15.96 -9.70
CA ASP A 143 5.76 14.73 -10.38
C ASP A 143 6.61 13.54 -9.92
N ALA A 144 5.98 12.65 -9.14
CA ALA A 144 6.63 11.52 -8.51
C ALA A 144 7.30 10.58 -9.54
N VAL A 145 6.71 10.41 -10.72
CA VAL A 145 7.28 9.55 -11.77
C VAL A 145 8.56 10.18 -12.33
N SER A 146 8.54 11.49 -12.60
CA SER A 146 9.74 12.23 -13.03
C SER A 146 10.87 12.17 -12.00
N GLN A 147 10.56 12.24 -10.69
CA GLN A 147 11.57 12.09 -9.63
C GLN A 147 12.23 10.71 -9.66
N LEU A 148 11.44 9.63 -9.82
CA LEU A 148 11.96 8.27 -9.87
C LEU A 148 12.85 8.02 -11.09
N VAL A 149 12.49 8.60 -12.24
CA VAL A 149 13.35 8.59 -13.44
C VAL A 149 14.65 9.35 -13.19
N ALA A 150 14.58 10.55 -12.60
CA ALA A 150 15.76 11.38 -12.32
C ALA A 150 16.74 10.71 -11.35
N ARG A 151 16.22 9.88 -10.43
CA ARG A 151 17.03 9.06 -9.50
C ARG A 151 17.56 7.77 -10.13
N GLY A 152 17.10 7.41 -11.32
CA GLY A 152 17.45 6.16 -11.99
C GLY A 152 16.74 4.93 -11.40
N THR A 153 15.73 5.11 -10.55
CA THR A 153 14.93 4.01 -9.98
C THR A 153 14.13 3.28 -11.03
N ILE A 154 13.61 4.01 -12.03
CA ILE A 154 12.91 3.42 -13.18
C ILE A 154 13.45 3.98 -14.50
N GLY A 155 13.36 3.19 -15.56
CA GLY A 155 13.69 3.59 -16.92
C GLY A 155 12.59 4.42 -17.58
N THR A 156 12.94 5.18 -18.62
CA THR A 156 11.96 5.96 -19.40
C THR A 156 10.93 5.08 -20.12
N ASP A 157 11.29 3.83 -20.41
CA ASP A 157 10.44 2.80 -20.98
C ASP A 157 9.38 2.26 -19.99
N GLN A 158 9.64 2.39 -18.69
CA GLN A 158 8.75 1.90 -17.61
C GLN A 158 7.74 2.96 -17.14
N VAL A 159 7.94 4.22 -17.52
CA VAL A 159 7.11 5.37 -17.12
C VAL A 159 5.63 5.12 -17.41
N ALA A 160 5.30 4.66 -18.62
CA ALA A 160 3.92 4.45 -19.03
C ALA A 160 3.21 3.37 -18.20
N HIS A 161 3.90 2.27 -17.90
CA HIS A 161 3.36 1.19 -17.07
C HIS A 161 3.26 1.59 -15.61
N LEU A 162 4.23 2.34 -15.07
CA LEU A 162 4.15 2.86 -13.70
C LEU A 162 2.96 3.82 -13.54
N THR A 163 2.71 4.70 -14.52
CA THR A 163 1.52 5.59 -14.50
C THR A 163 0.23 4.77 -14.40
N ILE A 164 0.11 3.67 -15.15
CA ILE A 164 -1.05 2.77 -15.07
C ILE A 164 -1.13 2.08 -13.70
N LEU A 165 -0.01 1.58 -13.18
CA LEU A 165 0.04 0.94 -11.86
C LEU A 165 -0.41 1.90 -10.75
N LEU A 166 -0.11 3.20 -10.88
CA LEU A 166 -0.59 4.26 -9.98
C LEU A 166 -2.09 4.59 -10.16
N GLY A 167 -2.80 3.88 -11.04
CA GLY A 167 -4.21 4.15 -11.36
C GLY A 167 -4.41 5.49 -12.09
N GLN A 168 -3.35 6.06 -12.65
CA GLN A 168 -3.37 7.32 -13.38
C GLN A 168 -3.58 7.08 -14.87
N THR A 169 -4.14 8.07 -15.57
CA THR A 169 -4.34 7.98 -17.01
C THR A 169 -3.03 8.32 -17.74
N PRO A 170 -2.45 7.40 -18.54
CA PRO A 170 -1.25 7.70 -19.32
C PRO A 170 -1.50 8.83 -20.32
N SER A 171 -0.47 9.61 -20.64
CA SER A 171 -0.49 10.66 -21.66
C SER A 171 -0.67 10.08 -23.07
N GLU A 172 -0.99 10.93 -24.05
CA GLU A 172 -1.19 10.48 -25.44
C GLU A 172 0.07 9.82 -26.02
N THR A 173 1.25 10.37 -25.75
CA THR A 173 2.53 9.78 -26.13
C THR A 173 2.76 8.40 -25.51
N GLN A 174 2.47 8.26 -24.20
CA GLN A 174 2.58 6.98 -23.50
C GLN A 174 1.60 5.95 -24.05
N ARG A 175 0.36 6.36 -24.36
CA ARG A 175 -0.63 5.45 -24.99
C ARG A 175 -0.18 4.95 -26.35
N SER A 176 0.46 5.81 -27.15
CA SER A 176 1.01 5.39 -28.45
C SER A 176 2.14 4.38 -28.29
N GLN A 177 2.98 4.50 -27.27
CA GLN A 177 4.04 3.53 -26.97
C GLN A 177 3.47 2.20 -26.49
N LEU A 178 2.42 2.25 -25.68
CA LEU A 178 1.73 1.08 -25.16
C LEU A 178 0.99 0.30 -26.26
N ALA A 179 0.36 0.99 -27.21
CA ALA A 179 -0.48 0.36 -28.23
C ALA A 179 0.25 -0.59 -29.20
N THR A 180 1.59 -0.59 -29.20
CA THR A 180 2.39 -1.49 -30.05
C THR A 180 2.68 -2.84 -29.39
N LEU A 181 2.35 -3.01 -28.10
CA LEU A 181 2.69 -4.18 -27.32
C LEU A 181 1.53 -5.19 -27.27
N SER A 182 1.89 -6.47 -27.19
CA SER A 182 0.98 -7.56 -26.86
C SER A 182 0.59 -7.56 -25.37
N SER A 183 -0.44 -8.34 -25.02
CA SER A 183 -0.88 -8.47 -23.62
C SER A 183 0.22 -9.02 -22.70
N ASP A 184 1.03 -9.97 -23.18
CA ASP A 184 2.12 -10.56 -22.40
C ASP A 184 3.26 -9.57 -22.19
N GLU A 185 3.58 -8.77 -23.21
CA GLU A 185 4.57 -7.69 -23.11
C GLU A 185 4.10 -6.60 -22.13
N HIS A 186 2.81 -6.27 -22.13
CA HIS A 186 2.24 -5.37 -21.13
C HIS A 186 2.39 -5.91 -19.71
N GLN A 187 2.05 -7.18 -19.49
CA GLN A 187 2.14 -7.80 -18.18
C GLN A 187 3.60 -7.86 -17.69
N ASN A 188 4.53 -8.27 -18.55
CA ASN A 188 5.95 -8.36 -18.21
C ASN A 188 6.55 -6.99 -17.90
N ALA A 189 6.20 -5.96 -18.67
CA ALA A 189 6.67 -4.59 -18.42
C ALA A 189 6.06 -3.99 -17.14
N ALA A 190 4.79 -4.27 -16.82
CA ALA A 190 4.18 -3.87 -15.55
C ALA A 190 4.89 -4.54 -14.35
N VAL A 191 5.17 -5.84 -14.45
CA VAL A 191 5.93 -6.57 -13.43
C VAL A 191 7.35 -6.01 -13.29
N ALA A 192 8.02 -5.68 -14.39
CA ALA A 192 9.34 -5.08 -14.37
C ALA A 192 9.34 -3.71 -13.68
N ALA A 193 8.37 -2.84 -13.99
CA ALA A 193 8.24 -1.54 -13.34
C ALA A 193 7.99 -1.66 -11.83
N PHE A 194 7.10 -2.58 -11.42
CA PHE A 194 6.86 -2.84 -9.99
C PHE A 194 8.11 -3.41 -9.29
N ARG A 195 8.84 -4.32 -9.96
CA ARG A 195 10.09 -4.88 -9.43
C ARG A 195 11.16 -3.81 -9.21
N CYS A 196 11.31 -2.85 -10.12
CA CYS A 196 12.26 -1.75 -9.94
C CYS A 196 11.97 -0.92 -8.68
N LEU A 197 10.69 -0.73 -8.31
CA LEU A 197 10.34 -0.11 -7.04
C LEU A 197 10.78 -0.97 -5.85
N VAL A 198 10.49 -2.27 -5.87
CA VAL A 198 10.90 -3.22 -4.81
C VAL A 198 12.42 -3.23 -4.65
N GLU A 199 13.17 -3.31 -5.74
CA GLU A 199 14.63 -3.31 -5.76
C GLU A 199 15.19 -2.02 -5.12
N ALA A 200 14.62 -0.86 -5.42
CA ALA A 200 15.05 0.41 -4.84
C ALA A 200 14.85 0.50 -3.32
N PHE A 201 13.85 -0.17 -2.75
CA PHE A 201 13.75 -0.30 -1.28
C PHE A 201 14.85 -1.21 -0.73
N CYS A 202 15.06 -2.34 -1.39
CA CYS A 202 16.04 -3.35 -1.01
C CYS A 202 17.51 -2.89 -1.10
N GLU A 203 17.81 -1.81 -1.83
CA GLU A 203 19.16 -1.22 -1.90
C GLU A 203 19.66 -0.70 -0.55
N THR A 204 18.75 -0.28 0.34
CA THR A 204 19.10 0.32 1.64
C THR A 204 18.75 -0.56 2.82
N THR A 205 17.62 -1.26 2.75
CA THR A 205 17.15 -2.18 3.81
C THR A 205 16.28 -3.27 3.19
N PRO A 206 16.25 -4.50 3.73
CA PRO A 206 15.28 -5.50 3.31
C PRO A 206 13.84 -4.96 3.46
N LEU A 207 12.95 -5.40 2.57
CA LEU A 207 11.55 -4.98 2.55
C LEU A 207 10.62 -6.11 3.02
N LEU A 208 9.69 -5.78 3.90
CA LEU A 208 8.50 -6.58 4.25
C LEU A 208 7.26 -6.06 3.51
#